data_AF-K2H0U5-F1
#
_entry.id   AF-K2H0U5-F1
#
_cell.length_a   1.000
_cell.length_b   1.000
_cell.length_c   1.000
_cell.angle_alpha   90.00
_cell.angle_beta   90.00
_cell.angle_gamma   90.00
#
_symmetry.space_group_name_H-M   'P 1'
#
loop_
_entity.id
_entity.type
_entity.pdbx_description
1 polymer ?
#
loop_
_entity_poly.entity_id
_entity_poly.type
_entity_poly.pdbx_seq_one_letter_code
_entity_poly.pdbx_strand_id
1 'polypeptide(L)'
;MKPKSAYPILVPHVLIFGFTWFMLFYSHQRPAMGFLIWLITTISYLIVYVQLFGKEQIRDMLIGGLIWVIQVYGWLEILAAKAIDWTKEFKTFDSMPMYYHLIPATYFIMWTFLVKNVIIDLIWARNNPEKMNLTYKLFYAISLLIFILPNFIFRLL
;
A
#
# COMPACT_ATOMS: atom_id res chain seq x y z
N MET A 1 -5.87 -3.95 -22.37
CA MET A 1 -5.08 -5.20 -22.32
C MET A 1 -5.35 -5.90 -21.00
N LYS A 2 -5.46 -7.24 -20.96
CA LYS A 2 -5.84 -7.97 -19.73
C LYS A 2 -4.69 -7.89 -18.70
N PRO A 3 -4.91 -7.29 -17.51
CA PRO A 3 -3.86 -7.08 -16.50
C PRO A 3 -3.32 -8.38 -15.86
N LYS A 4 -3.93 -9.53 -16.16
CA LYS A 4 -3.59 -10.84 -15.62
C LYS A 4 -2.12 -11.24 -15.80
N SER A 5 -1.51 -10.91 -16.94
CA SER A 5 -0.10 -11.24 -17.20
C SER A 5 0.88 -10.33 -16.44
N ALA A 6 0.44 -9.15 -16.00
CA ALA A 6 1.29 -8.19 -15.31
C ALA A 6 1.33 -8.42 -13.79
N TYR A 7 0.29 -9.03 -13.20
CA TYR A 7 0.19 -9.23 -11.75
C TYR A 7 1.35 -10.00 -11.10
N PRO A 8 1.84 -11.12 -11.69
CA PRO A 8 2.93 -11.89 -11.07
C PRO A 8 4.22 -11.08 -10.90
N ILE A 9 4.38 -10.01 -11.68
CA ILE A 9 5.52 -9.10 -11.59
C ILE A 9 5.16 -7.90 -10.72
N LEU A 10 4.06 -7.20 -11.02
CA LEU A 10 3.71 -5.93 -10.39
C LEU A 10 3.42 -6.06 -8.89
N VAL A 11 2.71 -7.10 -8.45
CA VAL A 11 2.34 -7.28 -7.04
C VAL A 11 3.58 -7.44 -6.15
N PRO A 12 4.47 -8.42 -6.37
CA PRO A 12 5.67 -8.54 -5.54
C PRO A 12 6.62 -7.37 -5.73
N HIS A 13 6.72 -6.80 -6.93
CA HIS A 13 7.59 -5.65 -7.20
C HIS A 13 7.19 -4.43 -6.37
N VAL A 14 5.91 -4.06 -6.34
CA VAL A 14 5.43 -2.91 -5.54
C VAL A 14 5.58 -3.18 -4.04
N LEU A 15 5.38 -4.42 -3.59
CA LEU A 15 5.58 -4.82 -2.20
C LEU A 15 7.05 -4.67 -1.77
N ILE A 16 7.98 -5.25 -2.54
CA ILE A 16 9.41 -5.20 -2.25
C ILE A 16 9.91 -3.76 -2.27
N PHE A 17 9.52 -2.96 -3.28
CA PHE A 17 9.91 -1.56 -3.33
C PHE A 17 9.33 -0.75 -2.16
N GLY A 18 8.06 -0.94 -1.81
CA GLY A 18 7.45 -0.29 -0.66
C GLY A 18 8.18 -0.61 0.65
N PHE A 19 8.54 -1.88 0.85
CA PHE A 19 9.30 -2.32 2.01
C PHE A 19 10.73 -1.75 2.02
N THR A 20 11.43 -1.77 0.89
CA THR A 20 12.77 -1.19 0.78
C THR A 20 12.76 0.30 1.09
N TRP A 21 11.78 1.05 0.58
CA TRP A 21 11.62 2.46 0.91
C TRP A 21 11.31 2.69 2.38
N PHE A 22 10.43 1.87 2.98
CA PHE A 22 10.19 1.90 4.41
C PHE A 22 11.50 1.74 5.19
N MET A 23 12.30 0.72 4.88
CA MET A 23 13.57 0.47 5.55
C MET A 23 14.55 1.64 5.39
N LEU A 24 14.70 2.16 4.18
CA LEU A 24 15.60 3.28 3.89
C LEU A 24 15.19 4.55 4.64
N PHE A 25 13.91 4.93 4.58
CA PHE A 25 13.45 6.19 5.17
C PHE A 25 13.32 6.15 6.69
N TYR A 26 13.12 4.96 7.26
CA TYR A 26 13.09 4.79 8.72
C TYR A 26 14.48 4.54 9.32
N SER A 27 15.47 4.21 8.49
CA SER A 27 16.87 4.15 8.90
C SER A 27 17.47 5.55 9.19
N HIS A 28 18.67 5.56 9.77
CA HIS A 28 19.44 6.79 9.98
C HIS A 28 19.99 7.40 8.68
N GLN A 29 20.02 6.65 7.58
CA GLN A 29 20.56 7.13 6.30
C GLN A 29 19.43 7.78 5.49
N ARG A 30 19.42 9.12 5.45
CA ARG A 30 18.43 9.91 4.70
C ARG A 30 19.04 10.43 3.41
N PRO A 31 18.95 9.71 2.27
CA PRO A 31 19.38 10.29 1.01
C PRO A 31 18.44 11.43 0.65
N ALA A 32 18.94 12.67 0.56
CA ALA A 32 18.18 13.81 0.07
C ALA A 32 17.55 13.54 -1.32
N MET A 33 18.21 12.71 -2.12
CA MET A 33 17.75 12.25 -3.43
C MET A 33 16.54 11.28 -3.36
N GLY A 34 16.32 10.61 -2.22
CA GLY A 34 15.33 9.54 -2.11
C GLY A 34 13.90 10.03 -2.38
N PHE A 35 13.55 11.24 -1.94
CA PHE A 35 12.21 11.80 -2.16
C PHE A 35 11.95 12.10 -3.63
N LEU A 36 12.95 12.63 -4.35
CA LEU A 36 12.85 12.90 -5.79
C LEU A 36 12.68 11.61 -6.58
N ILE A 37 13.47 10.58 -6.26
CA ILE A 37 13.36 9.25 -6.89
C ILE A 37 11.96 8.68 -6.63
N TRP A 38 11.48 8.74 -5.38
CA TRP A 38 10.13 8.30 -5.05
C TRP A 38 9.03 9.01 -5.85
N LEU A 39 9.13 10.33 -6.02
CA LEU A 39 8.14 11.08 -6.79
C LEU A 39 8.11 10.63 -8.25
N ILE A 40 9.30 10.47 -8.86
CA ILE A 40 9.45 9.99 -10.24
C ILE A 40 8.90 8.57 -10.39
N THR A 41 9.24 7.66 -9.48
CA THR A 41 8.77 6.27 -9.54
C THR A 41 7.25 6.20 -9.35
N THR A 42 6.69 6.95 -8.39
CA THR A 42 5.24 7.00 -8.15
C THR A 42 4.48 7.48 -9.37
N ILE A 43 4.92 8.58 -10.00
CA ILE A 43 4.31 9.09 -11.23
C ILE A 43 4.40 8.04 -12.35
N SER A 44 5.55 7.38 -12.48
CA SER A 44 5.76 6.33 -13.48
C SER A 44 4.79 5.16 -13.29
N TYR A 45 4.58 4.71 -12.05
CA TYR A 45 3.58 3.67 -11.77
C TYR A 45 2.15 4.13 -12.05
N LEU A 46 1.79 5.37 -11.74
CA LEU A 46 0.46 5.89 -12.07
C LEU A 46 0.20 5.84 -13.57
N ILE A 47 1.20 6.20 -14.39
CA ILE A 47 1.11 6.09 -15.86
C ILE A 47 0.87 4.63 -16.28
N VAL A 48 1.69 3.70 -15.77
CA VAL A 48 1.55 2.26 -16.05
C VAL A 48 0.17 1.76 -15.62
N TYR A 49 -0.31 2.17 -14.44
CA TYR A 49 -1.59 1.74 -13.91
C TYR A 49 -2.76 2.28 -14.73
N VAL A 50 -2.72 3.54 -15.17
CA VAL A 50 -3.73 4.10 -16.08
C VAL A 50 -3.79 3.28 -17.38
N GLN A 51 -2.64 2.89 -17.93
CA GLN A 51 -2.58 2.08 -19.16
C GLN A 51 -3.14 0.65 -18.95
N LEU A 52 -2.91 0.04 -17.79
CA LEU A 52 -3.34 -1.33 -17.49
C LEU A 52 -4.79 -1.44 -17.03
N PHE A 53 -5.26 -0.50 -16.20
CA PHE A 53 -6.55 -0.60 -15.50
C PHE A 53 -7.58 0.44 -15.95
N GLY A 54 -7.16 1.49 -16.67
CA GLY A 54 -8.03 2.58 -17.10
C GLY A 54 -8.23 3.65 -16.02
N LYS A 55 -8.61 4.85 -16.46
CA LYS A 55 -8.69 6.05 -15.60
C LYS A 55 -9.69 5.93 -14.45
N GLU A 56 -10.81 5.23 -14.68
CA GLU A 56 -11.86 5.06 -13.67
C GLU A 56 -11.35 4.27 -12.46
N GLN A 57 -10.65 3.16 -12.68
CA GLN A 57 -10.07 2.36 -11.61
C GLN A 57 -9.02 3.15 -10.81
N ILE A 58 -8.28 4.05 -11.46
CA ILE A 58 -7.30 4.93 -10.79
C ILE A 58 -8.00 5.99 -9.95
N ARG A 59 -9.11 6.56 -10.45
CA ARG A 59 -9.93 7.47 -9.64
C ARG A 59 -10.40 6.78 -8.36
N ASP A 60 -10.89 5.54 -8.48
CA ASP A 60 -11.37 4.77 -7.33
C ASP A 60 -10.21 4.36 -6.39
N MET A 61 -9.01 4.11 -6.94
CA MET A 61 -7.80 3.89 -6.15
C MET A 61 -7.46 5.13 -5.31
N LEU A 62 -7.54 6.32 -5.89
CA LEU A 62 -7.21 7.57 -5.19
C LEU A 62 -8.25 7.90 -4.11
N ILE A 63 -9.55 7.74 -4.43
CA ILE A 63 -10.64 7.96 -3.47
C ILE A 63 -10.55 6.97 -2.31
N GLY A 64 -10.44 5.67 -2.61
CA GLY A 64 -10.23 4.65 -1.59
C GLY A 64 -8.92 4.85 -0.84
N GLY A 65 -7.89 5.33 -1.55
CA GLY A 65 -6.55 5.67 -1.06
C GLY A 65 -6.59 6.54 0.18
N LEU A 66 -7.47 7.54 0.23
CA LEU A 66 -7.61 8.41 1.40
C LEU A 66 -8.01 7.63 2.67
N ILE A 67 -8.89 6.64 2.54
CA ILE A 67 -9.29 5.77 3.66
C ILE A 67 -8.12 4.84 4.04
N TRP A 68 -7.42 4.33 3.02
CA TRP A 68 -6.24 3.50 3.23
C TRP A 68 -5.10 4.24 3.93
N VAL A 69 -4.91 5.54 3.67
CA VAL A 69 -3.88 6.35 4.35
C VAL A 69 -4.03 6.24 5.86
N ILE A 70 -5.25 6.40 6.39
CA ILE A 70 -5.50 6.31 7.85
C ILE A 70 -5.10 4.93 8.38
N GLN A 71 -5.48 3.85 7.69
CA GLN A 71 -5.10 2.49 8.08
C GLN A 71 -3.59 2.27 8.01
N VAL A 72 -2.94 2.81 6.98
CA VAL A 72 -1.50 2.67 6.78
C VAL A 72 -0.72 3.38 7.86
N TYR A 73 -1.16 4.54 8.34
CA TYR A 73 -0.47 5.22 9.43
C TYR A 73 -0.36 4.32 10.69
N GLY A 74 -1.46 3.67 11.10
CA GLY A 74 -1.40 2.71 12.22
C GLY A 74 -0.52 1.49 11.93
N TRP A 75 -0.52 0.99 10.69
CA TRP A 75 0.39 -0.09 10.30
C TRP A 75 1.86 0.32 10.30
N LEU A 76 2.18 1.53 9.86
CA LEU A 76 3.52 2.06 9.86
C LEU A 76 4.05 2.28 11.27
N GLU A 77 3.19 2.71 12.20
CA GLU A 77 3.53 2.81 13.62
C GLU A 77 3.93 1.44 14.19
N ILE A 78 3.11 0.40 13.97
CA ILE A 78 3.40 -0.97 14.41
C ILE A 78 4.66 -1.53 13.75
N LEU A 79 4.80 -1.33 12.43
CA LEU A 79 5.97 -1.80 11.67
C LEU A 79 7.24 -1.10 12.12
N ALA A 80 7.18 0.21 12.40
CA ALA A 80 8.32 0.97 12.90
C ALA A 80 8.71 0.51 14.31
N ALA A 81 7.75 0.32 15.21
CA ALA A 81 8.01 -0.21 16.56
C ALA A 81 8.72 -1.57 16.50
N LYS A 82 8.21 -2.50 15.68
CA LYS A 82 8.86 -3.81 15.49
C LYS A 82 10.22 -3.70 14.81
N ALA A 83 10.37 -2.84 13.80
CA ALA A 83 11.64 -2.68 13.12
C ALA A 83 12.73 -2.12 14.07
N ILE A 84 12.35 -1.24 15.00
CA ILE A 84 13.23 -0.73 16.05
C ILE A 84 13.70 -1.87 16.97
N ASP A 85 12.78 -2.72 17.42
CA ASP A 85 13.15 -3.88 18.27
C ASP A 85 14.16 -4.79 17.57
N TRP A 86 14.07 -4.92 16.25
CA TRP A 86 14.90 -5.83 15.45
C TRP A 86 16.25 -5.23 15.06
N THR A 87 16.35 -3.92 14.91
CA THR A 87 17.53 -3.28 14.30
C THR A 87 18.21 -2.24 15.18
N LYS A 88 17.55 -1.69 16.20
CA LYS A 88 18.00 -0.56 17.05
C LYS A 88 18.43 0.72 16.30
N GLU A 89 18.49 0.68 14.98
CA GLU A 89 18.92 1.75 14.08
C GLU A 89 17.73 2.43 13.38
N PHE A 90 16.50 2.16 13.82
CA PHE A 90 15.30 2.78 13.27
C PHE A 90 14.84 3.90 14.18
N LYS A 91 14.28 4.95 13.60
CA LYS A 91 13.67 6.04 14.37
C LYS A 91 12.21 5.72 14.67
N THR A 92 11.73 6.23 15.80
CA THR A 92 10.32 6.12 16.18
C THR A 92 9.44 6.83 15.16
N PHE A 93 8.24 6.30 14.95
CA PHE A 93 7.25 6.84 14.04
C PHE A 93 7.02 8.35 14.28
N ASP A 94 6.77 8.75 15.54
CA ASP A 94 6.47 10.14 15.93
C ASP A 94 7.65 11.11 15.77
N SER A 95 8.89 10.61 15.70
CA SER A 95 10.08 11.45 15.53
C SER A 95 10.30 11.90 14.08
N MET A 96 9.50 11.39 13.14
CA MET A 96 9.62 11.72 11.73
C MET A 96 8.58 12.77 11.29
N PRO A 97 8.98 13.70 10.42
CA PRO A 97 8.02 14.53 9.72
C PRO A 97 7.00 13.70 8.93
N MET A 98 5.75 14.14 8.92
CA MET A 98 4.62 13.43 8.32
C MET A 98 4.85 13.00 6.86
N TYR A 99 5.59 13.81 6.09
CA TYR A 99 5.87 13.51 4.68
C TYR A 99 6.70 12.25 4.46
N TYR A 100 7.48 11.77 5.45
CA TYR A 100 8.21 10.51 5.35
C TYR A 100 7.27 9.29 5.32
N HIS A 101 6.09 9.39 5.94
CA HIS A 101 5.11 8.31 5.94
C HIS A 101 4.33 8.23 4.62
N LEU A 102 4.30 9.31 3.82
CA LEU A 102 3.62 9.33 2.52
C LEU A 102 4.23 8.32 1.54
N ILE A 103 5.53 8.09 1.64
CA ILE A 103 6.26 7.20 0.73
C ILE A 103 5.77 5.75 0.89
N PRO A 104 5.93 5.11 2.06
CA PRO A 104 5.43 3.75 2.24
C PRO A 104 3.90 3.69 2.17
N ALA A 105 3.17 4.76 2.54
CA ALA A 105 1.72 4.81 2.37
C ALA A 105 1.28 4.71 0.90
N THR A 106 1.97 5.42 0.01
CA THR A 106 1.67 5.39 -1.43
C THR A 106 1.90 3.99 -2.00
N TYR A 107 3.03 3.36 -1.66
CA TYR A 107 3.29 1.98 -2.10
C TYR A 107 2.27 0.98 -1.56
N PHE A 108 1.83 1.14 -0.31
CA PHE A 108 0.78 0.29 0.25
C PHE A 108 -0.57 0.47 -0.48
N ILE A 109 -0.97 1.71 -0.79
CA ILE A 109 -2.20 1.98 -1.55
C ILE A 109 -2.13 1.34 -2.94
N MET A 110 -0.99 1.47 -3.60
CA MET A 110 -0.78 0.86 -4.91
C MET A 110 -0.80 -0.67 -4.84
N TRP A 111 -0.16 -1.24 -3.81
CA TRP A 111 -0.13 -2.67 -3.60
C TRP A 111 -1.53 -3.23 -3.31
N THR A 112 -2.28 -2.62 -2.38
CA THR A 112 -3.67 -3.02 -2.08
C THR A 112 -4.59 -2.88 -3.28
N PHE A 113 -4.40 -1.85 -4.11
CA PHE A 113 -5.10 -1.71 -5.37
C PHE A 113 -4.82 -2.87 -6.34
N LEU A 114 -3.56 -3.29 -6.47
CA LEU A 114 -3.21 -4.44 -7.30
C LEU A 114 -3.83 -5.73 -6.76
N VAL A 115 -3.72 -5.98 -5.45
CA VAL A 115 -4.30 -7.19 -4.81
C VAL A 115 -5.82 -7.22 -5.01
N LYS A 116 -6.51 -6.10 -4.82
CA LYS A 116 -7.96 -5.97 -5.10
C LYS A 116 -8.27 -6.38 -6.54
N ASN A 117 -7.51 -5.87 -7.51
CA ASN A 117 -7.71 -6.17 -8.92
C ASN A 117 -7.38 -7.63 -9.28
N VAL A 118 -6.36 -8.23 -8.64
CA VAL A 118 -6.07 -9.67 -8.75
C VAL A 118 -7.27 -10.48 -8.32
N ILE A 119 -7.85 -10.18 -7.14
CA ILE A 119 -9.01 -10.92 -6.61
C ILE A 119 -10.20 -10.81 -7.58
N ILE A 120 -10.53 -9.59 -8.03
CA ILE A 120 -11.61 -9.35 -9.00
C ILE A 120 -11.42 -10.20 -10.27
N ASP A 121 -10.19 -10.29 -10.75
CA ASP A 121 -9.84 -11.02 -11.97
C ASP A 121 -9.82 -12.54 -11.79
N LEU A 122 -9.48 -13.02 -10.59
CA LEU A 122 -9.51 -14.44 -10.23
C LEU A 122 -10.94 -14.96 -10.15
N ILE A 123 -11.87 -14.18 -9.59
CA ILE A 123 -13.28 -14.59 -9.43
C ILE A 123 -14.18 -14.14 -10.60
N TRP A 124 -13.58 -13.59 -11.66
CA TRP A 124 -14.24 -13.06 -12.85
C TRP A 124 -15.36 -12.04 -12.55
N ALA A 125 -15.16 -11.18 -11.55
CA ALA A 125 -16.16 -10.19 -11.13
C ALA A 125 -16.29 -8.98 -12.08
N ARG A 126 -15.36 -8.78 -13.03
CA ARG A 126 -15.35 -7.57 -13.90
C ARG A 126 -16.65 -7.33 -14.68
N ASN A 127 -17.31 -8.40 -15.11
CA ASN A 127 -18.52 -8.31 -15.95
C ASN A 127 -19.82 -8.58 -15.16
N ASN A 128 -19.74 -8.69 -13.84
CA ASN A 128 -20.90 -8.99 -12.99
C ASN A 128 -20.97 -7.95 -11.85
N PRO A 129 -21.91 -6.99 -11.91
CA PRO A 129 -22.02 -5.92 -10.91
C PRO A 129 -22.22 -6.42 -9.48
N GLU A 130 -22.98 -7.50 -9.29
CA GLU A 130 -23.23 -8.08 -7.96
C GLU A 130 -21.96 -8.69 -7.37
N LYS A 131 -21.22 -9.48 -8.16
CA LYS A 131 -19.93 -10.04 -7.75
C LYS A 131 -18.91 -8.93 -7.48
N MET A 132 -18.90 -7.88 -8.29
CA MET A 132 -18.01 -6.73 -8.07
C MET A 132 -18.31 -6.05 -6.73
N ASN A 133 -19.58 -5.76 -6.44
CA ASN A 133 -19.99 -5.11 -5.20
C ASN A 133 -19.68 -5.99 -3.97
N LEU A 134 -19.95 -7.30 -4.05
CA LEU A 134 -19.59 -8.25 -3.00
C LEU A 134 -18.07 -8.29 -2.77
N THR A 135 -17.28 -8.30 -3.85
CA THR A 135 -15.81 -8.29 -3.77
C THR A 135 -15.30 -7.05 -3.06
N TYR A 136 -15.84 -5.87 -3.40
CA TYR A 136 -15.48 -4.63 -2.71
C TYR A 136 -15.83 -4.69 -1.23
N LYS A 137 -17.06 -5.06 -0.88
CA LYS A 137 -17.48 -5.18 0.52
C LYS A 137 -16.59 -6.15 1.31
N LEU A 138 -16.32 -7.33 0.77
CA LEU A 138 -15.45 -8.32 1.41
C LEU A 138 -14.02 -7.82 1.53
N PHE A 139 -13.47 -7.21 0.48
CA PHE A 139 -12.12 -6.65 0.50
C PHE A 139 -11.97 -5.59 1.59
N TYR A 140 -12.88 -4.62 1.64
CA TYR A 140 -12.86 -3.58 2.68
C TYR A 140 -13.11 -4.15 4.08
N ALA A 141 -14.01 -5.12 4.24
CA ALA A 141 -14.27 -5.77 5.53
C ALA A 141 -13.04 -6.54 6.04
N ILE A 142 -12.41 -7.35 5.18
CA ILE A 142 -11.19 -8.09 5.50
C ILE A 142 -10.07 -7.12 5.85
N SER A 143 -9.90 -6.05 5.09
CA SER A 143 -8.89 -5.05 5.38
C SER A 143 -9.12 -4.31 6.70
N LEU A 144 -10.37 -4.00 7.05
CA LEU A 144 -10.70 -3.44 8.35
C LEU A 144 -10.40 -4.43 9.48
N LEU A 145 -10.70 -5.72 9.29
CA LEU A 145 -10.34 -6.76 10.27
C LEU A 145 -8.82 -6.86 10.43
N ILE A 146 -8.09 -6.84 9.32
CA ILE A 146 -6.62 -6.80 9.29
C ILE A 146 -6.12 -5.56 10.02
N PHE A 147 -6.77 -4.40 9.90
CA PHE A 147 -6.39 -3.20 10.65
C PHE A 147 -6.70 -3.29 12.15
N ILE A 148 -7.89 -3.80 12.53
CA ILE A 148 -8.36 -3.81 13.92
C ILE A 148 -7.66 -4.88 14.76
N LEU A 149 -7.51 -6.10 14.23
CA LEU A 149 -7.01 -7.25 15.00
C LEU A 149 -5.62 -7.01 15.60
N PRO A 150 -4.60 -6.55 14.85
CA PRO A 150 -3.28 -6.27 15.39
C PRO A 150 -3.33 -5.10 16.36
N ASN A 151 -4.05 -4.02 16.05
CA ASN A 151 -4.18 -2.88 16.98
C ASN A 151 -4.81 -3.29 18.32
N PHE A 152 -5.73 -4.24 18.31
CA PHE A 152 -6.35 -4.79 19.51
C PHE A 152 -5.40 -5.73 20.27
N ILE A 153 -4.73 -6.65 19.55
CA ILE A 153 -3.78 -7.61 20.13
C ILE A 153 -2.55 -6.91 20.71
N PHE A 154 -1.96 -5.95 19.98
CA PHE A 154 -0.77 -5.21 20.41
C PHE A 154 -1.02 -4.23 21.55
N ARG A 155 -2.27 -3.85 21.83
CA ARG A 155 -2.61 -3.05 23.02
C ARG A 155 -2.85 -3.90 24.27
N LEU A 156 -3.06 -5.21 24.10
CA LEU A 156 -3.30 -6.16 25.20
C LEU A 156 -2.03 -6.88 25.66
N LEU A 157 -0.96 -6.81 24.88
CA LEU A 157 0.37 -7.36 25.17
C LEU A 157 1.32 -6.22 25.57
#